data_AF-A0A6G0UZB4-F1
#
_entry.id   AF-A0A6G0UZB4-F1
#
_cell.length_a   1.000
_cell.length_b   1.000
_cell.length_c   1.000
_cell.angle_alpha   90.00
_cell.angle_beta   90.00
_cell.angle_gamma   90.00
#
_symmetry.space_group_name_H-M   'P 1'
#
loop_
_entity.id
_entity.type
_entity.pdbx_description
1 polymer ?
#
loop_
_entity_poly.entity_id
_entity_poly.type
_entity_poly.pdbx_seq_one_letter_code
_entity_poly.pdbx_strand_id
1 'polypeptide(L)'
;MSKTIPVFERLQFSDKEAVIKNALLMSTLLTQAYYSIQGHQDTLTMPDGRMPIQFRREGLTNLHFEVFCRILEPLKRVDLTHEEYVLLKTLMLCNPAVKEVSERARKILEKEFERYSKILLKHVQGNLGTAPGAVKYAKIMEVFEAMAHFAQKHRELHVWVQMQFGIIFRNKKIHIRVLDEVLG
;
A
#
# COMPACT_ATOMS: atom_id res chain seq x y z
N MET A 1 1.17 -13.84 1.25
CA MET A 1 -0.23 -13.36 1.28
C MET A 1 -1.00 -13.71 0.01
N SER A 2 -0.50 -13.44 -1.21
CA SER A 2 -1.27 -13.72 -2.44
C SER A 2 -1.59 -15.20 -2.69
N LYS A 3 -0.72 -16.12 -2.28
CA LYS A 3 -0.96 -17.58 -2.40
C LYS A 3 -2.00 -18.14 -1.43
N THR A 4 -2.43 -17.36 -0.44
CA THR A 4 -3.25 -17.85 0.68
C THR A 4 -4.71 -17.37 0.59
N ILE A 5 -5.06 -16.58 -0.42
CA ILE A 5 -6.38 -15.98 -0.56
C ILE A 5 -7.14 -16.71 -1.69
N PRO A 6 -8.26 -17.40 -1.39
CA PRO A 6 -9.02 -18.23 -2.34
C PRO A 6 -9.54 -17.51 -3.59
N VAL A 7 -9.51 -16.17 -3.58
CA VAL A 7 -9.83 -15.34 -4.75
C VAL A 7 -8.86 -15.61 -5.91
N PHE A 8 -7.58 -15.82 -5.62
CA PHE A 8 -6.55 -15.98 -6.66
C PHE A 8 -6.66 -17.28 -7.43
N GLU A 9 -7.31 -18.30 -6.90
CA GLU A 9 -7.53 -19.56 -7.63
C GLU A 9 -8.56 -19.39 -8.76
N ARG A 10 -9.49 -18.45 -8.60
CA ARG A 10 -10.60 -18.22 -9.55
C ARG A 10 -10.29 -17.21 -10.66
N LEU A 11 -9.15 -16.52 -10.59
CA LEU A 11 -8.72 -15.52 -11.56
C LEU A 11 -7.85 -16.14 -12.66
N GLN A 12 -7.88 -15.57 -13.87
CA GLN A 12 -6.92 -15.89 -14.93
C GLN A 12 -5.55 -15.25 -14.63
N PHE A 13 -4.48 -15.76 -15.25
CA PHE A 13 -3.12 -15.29 -14.97
C PHE A 13 -2.94 -13.77 -15.20
N SER A 14 -3.44 -13.25 -16.32
CA SER A 14 -3.42 -11.81 -16.63
C SER A 14 -4.13 -10.97 -15.56
N ASP A 15 -5.30 -11.42 -15.10
CA ASP A 15 -6.06 -10.75 -14.04
C ASP A 15 -5.33 -10.80 -12.70
N LYS A 16 -4.70 -11.94 -12.35
CA LYS A 16 -3.89 -12.05 -11.13
C LYS A 16 -2.75 -11.05 -11.13
N GLU A 17 -2.07 -10.90 -12.27
CA GLU A 17 -0.96 -9.97 -12.41
C GLU A 17 -1.42 -8.52 -12.22
N ALA A 18 -2.52 -8.13 -12.88
CA ALA A 18 -3.11 -6.80 -12.74
C ALA A 18 -3.52 -6.49 -11.28
N VAL A 19 -4.22 -7.43 -10.62
CA VAL A 19 -4.64 -7.29 -9.23
C VAL A 19 -3.43 -7.16 -8.30
N ILE A 20 -2.42 -8.03 -8.46
CA ILE A 20 -1.20 -7.97 -7.64
C ILE A 20 -0.48 -6.64 -7.84
N LYS A 21 -0.27 -6.19 -9.08
CA LYS A 21 0.41 -4.92 -9.37
C LYS A 21 -0.27 -3.74 -8.69
N ASN A 22 -1.60 -3.70 -8.70
CA ASN A 22 -2.35 -2.63 -8.06
C ASN A 22 -2.29 -2.73 -6.52
N ALA A 23 -2.59 -3.92 -5.97
CA ALA A 23 -2.67 -4.12 -4.53
C ALA A 23 -1.30 -4.13 -3.82
N LEU A 24 -0.23 -4.50 -4.51
CA LEU A 24 1.10 -4.71 -3.91
C LEU A 24 1.62 -3.44 -3.23
N LEU A 25 1.54 -2.30 -3.91
CA LEU A 25 2.05 -1.05 -3.34
C LEU A 25 1.23 -0.62 -2.13
N MET A 26 -0.11 -0.57 -2.23
CA MET A 26 -0.98 -0.25 -1.09
C MET A 26 -0.73 -1.17 0.11
N SER A 27 -0.66 -2.49 -0.14
CA SER A 27 -0.44 -3.51 0.88
C SER A 27 0.94 -3.42 1.53
N THR A 28 1.98 -3.11 0.75
CA THR A 28 3.35 -2.90 1.25
C THR A 28 3.42 -1.67 2.13
N LEU A 29 2.85 -0.55 1.67
CA LEU A 29 2.80 0.69 2.43
C LEU A 29 2.02 0.53 3.73
N LEU A 30 0.86 -0.15 3.70
CA LEU A 30 0.09 -0.41 4.90
C LEU A 30 0.89 -1.27 5.89
N THR A 31 1.64 -2.24 5.40
CA THR A 31 2.49 -3.10 6.23
C THR A 31 3.59 -2.30 6.90
N GLN A 32 4.32 -1.49 6.13
CA GLN A 32 5.38 -0.65 6.66
C GLN A 32 4.81 0.35 7.67
N ALA A 33 3.71 1.03 7.36
CA ALA A 33 3.06 1.99 8.24
C ALA A 33 2.58 1.35 9.56
N TYR A 34 1.90 0.20 9.48
CA TYR A 34 1.41 -0.54 10.64
C TYR A 34 2.56 -0.90 11.59
N TYR A 35 3.62 -1.54 11.09
CA TYR A 35 4.76 -1.92 11.95
C TYR A 35 5.60 -0.73 12.42
N SER A 36 5.62 0.37 11.65
CA SER A 36 6.26 1.62 12.10
C SER A 36 5.56 2.20 13.32
N ILE A 37 4.22 2.21 13.34
CA ILE A 37 3.43 2.68 14.48
C ILE A 37 3.61 1.78 15.69
N GLN A 38 3.60 0.46 15.49
CA GLN A 38 3.86 -0.52 16.56
C GLN A 38 5.28 -0.36 17.15
N GLY A 39 6.26 -0.01 16.32
CA GLY A 39 7.62 0.33 16.75
C GLY A 39 7.81 1.77 17.23
N HIS A 40 6.72 2.53 17.44
CA HIS A 40 6.72 3.94 17.88
C HIS A 40 7.57 4.87 17.02
N GLN A 41 7.59 4.62 15.71
CA GLN A 41 8.31 5.43 14.74
C GLN A 41 7.40 6.54 14.20
N ASP A 42 7.99 7.71 13.95
CA ASP A 42 7.31 8.87 13.37
C ASP A 42 7.44 8.97 11.85
N THR A 43 8.22 8.06 11.25
CA THR A 43 8.31 7.89 9.81
C THR A 43 8.21 6.43 9.44
N LEU A 44 7.83 6.17 8.19
CA LEU A 44 7.77 4.85 7.63
C LEU A 44 9.15 4.16 7.66
N THR A 45 9.19 2.99 8.27
CA THR A 45 10.36 2.12 8.38
C THR A 45 10.25 0.97 7.38
N MET A 46 11.32 0.77 6.61
CA MET A 46 11.42 -0.34 5.67
C MET A 46 11.66 -1.67 6.42
N PRO A 47 11.39 -2.83 5.79
CA PRO A 47 11.59 -4.15 6.43
C PRO A 47 13.02 -4.42 6.93
N ASP A 48 14.02 -3.74 6.38
CA ASP A 48 15.43 -3.80 6.79
C ASP A 48 15.75 -2.83 7.95
N GLY A 49 14.75 -2.17 8.53
CA GLY A 49 14.89 -1.20 9.62
C GLY A 49 15.29 0.21 9.17
N ARG A 50 15.45 0.45 7.86
CA ARG A 50 15.90 1.75 7.34
C ARG A 50 14.74 2.73 7.19
N MET A 51 14.97 4.00 7.55
CA MET A 51 14.02 5.10 7.40
C MET A 51 14.41 6.00 6.21
N PRO A 52 13.64 6.04 5.11
CA PRO A 52 14.05 6.73 3.87
C PRO A 52 14.43 8.20 4.04
N ILE A 53 13.77 8.91 4.97
CA ILE A 53 14.04 10.32 5.25
C ILE A 53 15.40 10.52 5.94
N GLN A 54 15.88 9.57 6.74
CA GLN A 54 17.16 9.70 7.43
C GLN A 54 18.38 9.59 6.50
N PHE A 55 18.23 8.96 5.33
CA PHE A 55 19.31 8.78 4.35
C PHE A 55 19.50 9.96 3.39
N ARG A 56 18.57 10.94 3.37
CA ARG A 56 18.71 12.17 2.57
C ARG A 56 18.77 13.39 3.48
N ARG A 57 19.96 13.95 3.67
CA ARG A 57 20.12 15.26 4.33
C ARG A 57 19.80 16.45 3.42
N GLU A 58 19.87 16.24 2.10
CA GLU A 58 19.65 17.28 1.08
C GLU A 58 18.64 16.80 0.02
N GLY A 59 17.85 17.74 -0.54
CA GLY A 59 16.89 17.44 -1.61
C GLY A 59 15.59 16.77 -1.16
N LEU A 60 15.27 16.79 0.14
CA LEU A 60 13.94 16.42 0.63
C LEU A 60 12.91 17.46 0.17
N THR A 61 11.86 16.98 -0.48
CA THR A 61 10.72 17.80 -0.91
C THR A 61 9.51 17.53 -0.02
N ASN A 62 8.50 18.40 -0.08
CA ASN A 62 7.22 18.18 0.60
C ASN A 62 6.61 16.81 0.25
N LEU A 63 6.82 16.31 -0.97
CA LEU A 63 6.37 15.00 -1.40
C LEU A 63 7.02 13.87 -0.60
N HIS A 64 8.29 13.98 -0.20
CA HIS A 64 8.94 12.97 0.65
C HIS A 64 8.30 12.90 2.04
N PHE A 65 8.08 14.06 2.67
CA PHE A 65 7.41 14.12 3.98
C PHE A 65 5.98 13.57 3.92
N GLU A 66 5.29 13.84 2.82
CA GLU A 66 3.95 13.33 2.62
C GLU A 66 3.90 11.80 2.48
N VAL A 67 4.81 11.26 1.67
CA VAL A 67 4.93 9.83 1.36
C VAL A 67 5.42 9.00 2.55
N PHE A 68 6.34 9.54 3.36
CA PHE A 68 7.01 8.76 4.42
C PHE A 68 6.59 9.13 5.84
N CYS A 69 6.10 10.34 6.12
CA CYS A 69 5.63 10.72 7.46
C CYS A 69 4.09 10.72 7.54
N ARG A 70 3.44 11.48 6.65
CA ARG A 70 1.98 11.70 6.74
C ARG A 70 1.15 10.44 6.50
N ILE A 71 1.73 9.43 5.88
CA ILE A 71 1.10 8.11 5.70
C ILE A 71 0.74 7.43 7.03
N LEU A 72 1.42 7.78 8.13
CA LEU A 72 1.13 7.22 9.45
C LEU A 72 -0.11 7.86 10.11
N GLU A 73 -0.46 9.09 9.74
CA GLU A 73 -1.50 9.85 10.45
C GLU A 73 -2.88 9.18 10.41
N PRO A 74 -3.39 8.67 9.26
CA PRO A 74 -4.69 8.01 9.24
C PRO A 74 -4.70 6.76 10.12
N LEU A 75 -3.62 5.98 10.12
CA LEU A 75 -3.54 4.76 10.92
C LEU A 75 -3.46 5.07 12.43
N LYS A 76 -2.70 6.10 12.83
CA LYS A 76 -2.60 6.55 14.24
C LYS A 76 -3.96 6.96 14.82
N ARG A 77 -4.88 7.48 13.98
CA ARG A 77 -6.23 7.90 14.42
C ARG A 77 -7.21 6.75 14.62
N VAL A 78 -6.99 5.62 13.96
CA VAL A 78 -7.95 4.50 13.93
C VAL A 78 -7.61 3.40 14.91
N ASP A 79 -6.32 3.26 15.26
CA ASP A 79 -5.80 2.22 16.16
C ASP A 79 -6.31 0.83 15.75
N LEU A 80 -5.71 0.32 14.67
CA LEU A 80 -6.06 -0.95 14.08
C LEU A 80 -5.57 -2.09 14.98
N THR A 81 -6.48 -2.97 15.35
CA THR A 81 -6.15 -4.32 15.82
C THR A 81 -5.49 -5.13 14.70
N HIS A 82 -4.83 -6.23 15.06
CA HIS A 82 -4.19 -7.09 14.07
C HIS A 82 -5.20 -7.68 13.08
N GLU A 83 -6.37 -8.09 13.56
CA GLU A 83 -7.47 -8.64 12.77
C GLU A 83 -8.02 -7.61 11.77
N GLU A 84 -8.28 -6.38 12.22
CA GLU A 84 -8.72 -5.28 11.36
C GLU A 84 -7.66 -4.95 10.29
N TYR A 85 -6.38 -4.96 10.65
CA TYR A 85 -5.26 -4.78 9.72
C TYR A 85 -5.23 -5.87 8.64
N VAL A 86 -5.37 -7.15 9.00
CA VAL A 86 -5.37 -8.27 8.04
C VAL A 86 -6.60 -8.19 7.10
N LEU A 87 -7.77 -7.84 7.64
CA LEU A 87 -8.99 -7.65 6.85
C LEU A 87 -8.84 -6.48 5.87
N LEU A 88 -8.26 -5.37 6.31
CA LEU A 88 -7.98 -4.21 5.46
C LEU A 88 -7.03 -4.56 4.31
N LYS A 89 -5.98 -5.35 4.55
CA LYS A 89 -5.10 -5.88 3.49
C LYS A 89 -5.84 -6.76 2.50
N THR A 90 -6.79 -7.55 2.99
CA THR A 90 -7.61 -8.42 2.14
C THR A 90 -8.52 -7.58 1.25
N LEU A 91 -9.11 -6.50 1.77
CA LEU A 91 -9.89 -5.54 0.99
C LEU A 91 -9.05 -4.87 -0.11
N MET A 92 -7.82 -4.45 0.20
CA MET A 92 -6.91 -3.87 -0.81
C MET A 92 -6.63 -4.82 -1.96
N LEU A 93 -6.52 -6.11 -1.66
CA LEU A 93 -6.30 -7.14 -2.66
C LEU A 93 -7.55 -7.46 -3.47
N CYS A 94 -8.73 -7.34 -2.87
CA CYS A 94 -10.01 -7.56 -3.54
C CYS A 94 -10.57 -6.30 -4.20
N ASN A 95 -9.79 -5.22 -4.35
CA ASN A 95 -10.27 -3.95 -4.87
C ASN A 95 -10.81 -4.11 -6.30
N PRO A 96 -12.11 -3.87 -6.57
CA PRO A 96 -12.68 -4.02 -7.90
C PRO A 96 -12.34 -2.88 -8.85
N ALA A 97 -11.80 -1.76 -8.35
CA ALA A 97 -11.47 -0.58 -9.15
C ALA A 97 -10.19 -0.71 -10.00
N VAL A 98 -9.60 -1.90 -10.09
CA VAL A 98 -8.47 -2.16 -11.00
C VAL A 98 -8.94 -2.04 -12.44
N LYS A 99 -8.26 -1.25 -13.26
CA LYS A 99 -8.70 -0.97 -14.65
C LYS A 99 -8.36 -2.12 -15.59
N GLU A 100 -7.26 -2.82 -15.34
CA GLU A 100 -6.63 -3.80 -16.22
C GLU A 100 -7.17 -5.23 -16.05
N VAL A 101 -8.29 -5.42 -15.34
CA VAL A 101 -8.90 -6.74 -15.11
C VAL A 101 -10.12 -6.97 -16.00
N SER A 102 -10.34 -8.23 -16.37
CA SER A 102 -11.53 -8.69 -17.08
C SER A 102 -12.82 -8.41 -16.30
N GLU A 103 -13.94 -8.29 -17.01
CA GLU A 103 -15.26 -8.10 -16.39
C GLU A 103 -15.63 -9.27 -15.45
N ARG A 104 -15.22 -10.49 -15.82
CA ARG A 104 -15.40 -11.67 -14.96
C ARG A 104 -14.60 -11.53 -13.66
N ALA A 105 -13.34 -11.11 -13.74
CA ALA A 105 -12.50 -10.89 -12.57
C ALA A 105 -13.05 -9.77 -11.69
N ARG A 106 -13.54 -8.68 -12.28
CA ARG A 106 -14.16 -7.56 -11.56
C ARG A 106 -15.34 -8.04 -10.70
N LYS A 107 -16.26 -8.81 -11.26
CA LYS A 107 -17.40 -9.38 -10.51
C LYS A 107 -16.97 -10.30 -9.36
N ILE A 108 -15.88 -11.07 -9.55
CA ILE A 108 -15.31 -11.90 -8.48
C ILE A 108 -14.74 -11.01 -7.37
N LEU A 109 -13.99 -9.96 -7.73
CA LEU A 109 -13.39 -9.01 -6.79
C LEU A 109 -14.46 -8.25 -6.00
N GLU A 110 -15.50 -7.73 -6.67
CA GLU A 110 -16.64 -7.04 -6.03
C GLU A 110 -17.30 -7.91 -4.96
N LYS A 111 -17.62 -9.16 -5.30
CA LYS A 111 -18.25 -10.11 -4.38
C LYS A 111 -17.38 -10.37 -3.15
N GLU A 112 -16.08 -10.52 -3.34
CA GLU A 112 -15.15 -10.81 -2.25
C GLU A 112 -14.87 -9.56 -1.41
N PHE A 113 -14.74 -8.40 -2.03
CA PHE A 113 -14.64 -7.11 -1.36
C PHE A 113 -15.85 -6.88 -0.44
N GLU A 114 -17.08 -7.07 -0.96
CA GLU A 114 -18.30 -6.94 -0.18
C GLU A 114 -18.34 -7.95 0.98
N ARG A 115 -17.93 -9.20 0.74
CA ARG A 115 -17.85 -10.24 1.77
C ARG A 115 -16.91 -9.84 2.91
N TYR A 116 -15.68 -9.44 2.61
CA TYR A 116 -14.70 -9.05 3.64
C TYR A 116 -15.08 -7.73 4.32
N SER A 117 -15.71 -6.81 3.60
CA SER A 117 -16.24 -5.56 4.16
C SER A 117 -17.32 -5.84 5.21
N LYS A 118 -18.25 -6.76 4.91
CA LYS A 118 -19.27 -7.23 5.89
C LYS A 118 -18.64 -7.92 7.10
N ILE A 119 -17.60 -8.72 6.89
CA ILE A 119 -16.86 -9.38 7.99
C ILE A 119 -16.22 -8.32 8.90
N LEU A 120 -15.55 -7.33 8.32
CA LEU A 120 -14.94 -6.22 9.05
C LEU A 120 -15.98 -5.44 9.86
N LEU A 121 -17.10 -5.06 9.24
CA LEU A 121 -18.18 -4.34 9.92
C LEU A 121 -18.72 -5.15 11.12
N LYS A 122 -19.00 -6.44 10.93
CA LYS A 122 -19.46 -7.31 12.01
C LYS A 122 -18.43 -7.46 13.13
N HIS A 123 -17.16 -7.57 12.78
CA HIS A 123 -16.07 -7.67 13.75
C HIS A 123 -16.02 -6.42 14.65
N VAL A 124 -16.00 -5.22 14.06
CA VAL A 124 -15.94 -3.98 14.85
C VAL A 124 -17.23 -3.73 15.65
N GLN A 125 -18.40 -4.10 15.12
CA GLN A 125 -19.67 -4.00 15.84
C GLN A 125 -19.77 -5.01 16.99
N GLY A 126 -19.21 -6.21 16.83
CA GLY A 126 -19.13 -7.22 17.90
C GLY A 126 -18.27 -6.75 19.07
N ASN A 127 -17.20 -6.00 18.80
CA ASN A 127 -16.27 -5.54 19.83
C ASN A 127 -16.71 -4.23 20.51
N LEU A 128 -17.33 -3.30 19.79
CA LEU A 128 -17.61 -1.93 20.26
C LEU A 128 -19.12 -1.60 20.35
N GLY A 129 -19.99 -2.52 19.94
CA GLY A 129 -21.42 -2.28 19.75
C GLY A 129 -21.76 -1.66 18.39
N THR A 130 -23.04 -1.63 18.05
CA THR A 130 -23.53 -1.32 16.69
C THR A 130 -23.12 0.07 16.20
N ALA A 131 -23.36 1.13 16.98
CA ALA A 131 -23.08 2.50 16.56
C ALA A 131 -21.59 2.86 16.62
N PRO A 132 -20.86 2.62 17.73
CA PRO A 132 -19.41 2.88 17.77
C PRO A 132 -18.63 2.01 16.77
N GLY A 133 -19.05 0.77 16.57
CA GLY A 133 -18.47 -0.13 15.56
C GLY A 133 -18.67 0.40 14.14
N ALA A 134 -19.86 0.91 13.79
CA ALA A 134 -20.10 1.51 12.48
C ALA A 134 -19.20 2.76 12.24
N VAL A 135 -18.97 3.57 13.28
CA VAL A 135 -18.04 4.71 13.21
C VAL A 135 -16.60 4.22 13.00
N LYS A 136 -16.15 3.20 13.73
CA LYS A 136 -14.80 2.64 13.51
C LYS A 136 -14.66 2.04 12.12
N TYR A 137 -15.66 1.32 11.63
CA TYR A 137 -15.69 0.80 10.26
C TYR A 137 -15.49 1.91 9.22
N ALA A 138 -16.24 3.01 9.33
CA ALA A 138 -16.11 4.15 8.42
C ALA A 138 -14.68 4.71 8.42
N LYS A 139 -14.08 4.89 9.61
CA LYS A 139 -12.68 5.32 9.73
C LYS A 139 -11.68 4.34 9.12
N ILE A 140 -11.90 3.03 9.24
CA ILE A 140 -11.04 2.02 8.59
C ILE A 140 -11.15 2.14 7.05
N MET A 141 -12.34 2.42 6.52
CA MET A 141 -12.53 2.66 5.09
C MET A 141 -11.88 3.97 4.62
N GLU A 142 -11.86 5.02 5.45
CA GLU A 142 -11.07 6.22 5.17
C GLU A 142 -9.57 5.89 5.08
N VAL A 143 -9.05 4.99 5.92
CA VAL A 143 -7.67 4.50 5.81
C VAL A 143 -7.47 3.76 4.48
N PHE A 144 -8.41 2.92 4.05
CA PHE A 144 -8.33 2.25 2.74
C PHE A 144 -8.13 3.25 1.60
N GLU A 145 -8.93 4.32 1.56
CA GLU A 145 -8.83 5.37 0.55
C GLU A 145 -7.52 6.17 0.67
N ALA A 146 -7.13 6.52 1.90
CA ALA A 146 -5.87 7.21 2.15
C ALA A 146 -4.67 6.39 1.63
N MET A 147 -4.67 5.08 1.81
CA MET A 147 -3.60 4.20 1.32
C MET A 147 -3.56 4.15 -0.21
N ALA A 148 -4.70 4.20 -0.90
CA ALA A 148 -4.73 4.33 -2.36
C ALA A 148 -4.11 5.65 -2.82
N HIS A 149 -4.41 6.74 -2.14
CA HIS A 149 -3.84 8.05 -2.41
C HIS A 149 -2.32 8.11 -2.13
N PHE A 150 -1.85 7.54 -1.02
CA PHE A 150 -0.42 7.47 -0.74
C PHE A 150 0.33 6.58 -1.74
N ALA A 151 -0.29 5.47 -2.20
CA ALA A 151 0.29 4.65 -3.25
C ALA A 151 0.49 5.45 -4.55
N GLN A 152 -0.45 6.34 -4.90
CA GLN A 152 -0.29 7.23 -6.05
C GLN A 152 0.87 8.21 -5.86
N LYS A 153 0.98 8.85 -4.68
CA LYS A 153 2.10 9.75 -4.36
C LYS A 153 3.45 9.06 -4.35
N HIS A 154 3.52 7.82 -3.90
CA HIS A 154 4.73 6.99 -3.99
C HIS A 154 5.16 6.78 -5.45
N ARG A 155 4.21 6.54 -6.37
CA ARG A 155 4.51 6.43 -7.80
C ARG A 155 5.02 7.75 -8.37
N GLU A 156 4.41 8.87 -8.00
CA GLU A 156 4.86 10.21 -8.40
C GLU A 156 6.28 10.50 -7.89
N LEU A 157 6.56 10.18 -6.64
CA LEU A 157 7.90 10.32 -6.07
C LEU A 157 8.91 9.45 -6.82
N HIS A 158 8.56 8.21 -7.14
CA HIS A 158 9.43 7.30 -7.89
C HIS A 158 9.76 7.87 -9.28
N VAL A 159 8.78 8.38 -10.02
CA VAL A 159 8.99 9.03 -11.32
C VAL A 159 9.86 10.27 -11.17
N TRP A 160 9.59 11.11 -10.17
CA TRP A 160 10.41 12.30 -9.90
C TRP A 160 11.87 11.95 -9.63
N VAL A 161 12.11 10.93 -8.79
CA VAL A 161 13.47 10.44 -8.50
C VAL A 161 14.15 9.91 -9.76
N GLN A 162 13.44 9.13 -10.59
CA GLN A 162 13.97 8.63 -11.87
C GLN A 162 14.34 9.77 -12.83
N MET A 163 13.52 10.82 -12.91
CA MET A 163 13.82 12.00 -13.72
C MET A 163 15.06 12.72 -13.22
N GLN A 164 15.20 12.91 -11.90
CA GLN A 164 16.39 13.53 -11.31
C GLN A 164 17.65 12.71 -11.61
N PHE A 165 17.62 11.40 -11.42
CA PHE A 165 18.74 10.53 -11.79
C PHE A 165 19.03 10.58 -13.29
N GLY A 166 18.02 10.51 -14.15
CA GLY A 166 18.18 10.62 -15.60
C GLY A 166 18.80 11.96 -16.03
N ILE A 167 18.43 13.07 -15.40
CA ILE A 167 19.04 14.39 -15.61
C ILE A 167 20.49 14.40 -15.10
N ILE A 168 20.76 13.84 -13.93
CA ILE A 168 22.11 13.75 -13.35
C ILE A 168 23.03 12.90 -14.25
N PHE A 169 22.56 11.76 -14.76
CA PHE A 169 23.33 10.89 -15.67
C PHE A 169 23.42 11.46 -17.10
N ARG A 170 22.48 12.30 -17.53
CA ARG A 170 22.58 13.01 -18.82
C ARG A 170 23.53 14.22 -18.74
N ASN A 171 23.58 14.91 -17.58
CA ASN A 171 24.47 16.06 -17.35
C ASN A 171 25.89 15.67 -16.93
N LYS A 172 26.08 14.52 -16.28
CA LYS A 172 27.40 13.93 -16.08
C LYS A 172 27.55 12.76 -17.05
N LYS A 173 28.32 12.91 -18.13
CA LYS A 173 28.82 11.78 -18.96
C LYS A 173 29.64 10.81 -18.09
N ILE A 174 28.98 10.01 -17.25
CA ILE A 174 29.62 8.97 -16.45
C ILE A 174 29.37 7.66 -17.17
N HIS A 175 30.41 7.16 -17.83
CA HIS A 175 30.47 5.75 -18.20
C HIS A 175 30.52 4.92 -16.92
N ILE A 176 29.41 4.29 -16.54
CA ILE A 176 29.39 3.33 -15.44
C ILE A 176 29.62 1.94 -16.04
N ARG A 177 30.82 1.41 -15.83
CA ARG A 177 31.31 0.08 -16.26
C ARG A 177 30.76 -1.10 -15.44
N VAL A 178 29.67 -0.93 -14.68
CA VAL A 178 29.23 -1.91 -13.65
C VAL A 178 28.04 -2.77 -14.11
N LEU A 179 27.54 -2.58 -15.34
CA LEU A 179 26.50 -3.46 -15.90
C LEU A 179 27.05 -4.58 -16.81
N ASP A 180 28.33 -4.54 -17.18
CA ASP A 180 28.91 -5.54 -18.07
C ASP A 180 29.37 -6.82 -17.34
N GLU A 181 29.49 -6.81 -16.01
CA GLU A 181 29.90 -8.00 -15.23
C GLU A 181 28.73 -8.90 -14.77
N VAL A 182 27.47 -8.44 -14.91
CA VAL A 182 26.28 -9.22 -14.52
C VAL A 182 25.51 -9.75 -15.74
N LEU A 183 25.87 -9.30 -16.94
CA LEU A 183 25.27 -9.77 -18.20
C LEU A 183 26.33 -10.18 -19.25
N GLY A 184 27.49 -10.65 -18.77
CA GLY A 184 28.48 -11.38 -19.58
C GLY A 184 28.30 -12.89 -19.44
#